data_AF-A0A9P5PFI4-F1
#
_entry.id   AF-A0A9P5PFI4-F1
#
_cell.length_a   1.000
_cell.length_b   1.000
_cell.length_c   1.000
_cell.angle_alpha   90.00
_cell.angle_beta   90.00
_cell.angle_gamma   90.00
#
_symmetry.space_group_name_H-M   'P 1'
#
loop_
_entity.id
_entity.type
_entity.pdbx_description
1 polymer ?
#
loop_
_entity_poly.entity_id
_entity_poly.type
_entity_poly.pdbx_seq_one_letter_code
_entity_poly.pdbx_strand_id
1 'polypeptide(L)'
;EQWGLLQCMEPISKFILNEATNWISTSKYPTLHQVILTMDILNDKLEKEFNNTACSAVICRAIQRGIIVLDKYYSLTDESIMWKTAMLLHPRYREKWFHNAKWEGSWVDTAVREA
;
A
#
# COMPACT_ATOMS: atom_id res chain seq x y z
N GLU A 1 25.26 13.01 -15.55
CA GLU A 1 25.23 12.01 -14.46
C GLU A 1 23.93 12.00 -13.66
N GLN A 2 23.35 13.13 -13.23
CA GLN A 2 22.09 13.13 -12.44
C GLN A 2 20.81 12.87 -13.26
N TRP A 3 20.81 13.17 -14.56
CA TRP A 3 19.65 12.95 -15.44
C TRP A 3 19.27 11.48 -15.61
N GLY A 4 20.25 10.56 -15.55
CA GLY A 4 19.97 9.12 -15.58
C GLY A 4 19.25 8.64 -14.31
N LEU A 5 19.58 9.21 -13.16
CA LEU A 5 18.87 8.91 -11.90
C LEU A 5 17.43 9.42 -11.94
N LEU A 6 17.20 10.60 -12.51
CA LEU A 6 15.85 11.15 -12.70
C LEU A 6 15.01 10.27 -13.62
N GLN A 7 15.57 9.77 -14.72
CA GLN A 7 14.88 8.84 -15.62
C GLN A 7 14.51 7.53 -14.93
N CYS A 8 15.39 7.00 -14.07
CA CYS A 8 15.08 5.80 -13.28
C CYS A 8 14.03 6.05 -12.17
N MET A 9 13.94 7.27 -11.64
CA MET A 9 12.97 7.63 -10.59
C MET A 9 11.61 8.05 -11.15
N GLU A 10 11.56 8.54 -12.39
CA GLU A 10 10.35 8.95 -13.08
C GLU A 10 9.17 7.95 -12.95
N PRO A 11 9.33 6.64 -13.24
CA PRO A 11 8.20 5.70 -13.17
C PRO A 11 7.61 5.59 -11.76
N ILE A 12 8.46 5.60 -10.73
CA ILE A 12 8.04 5.51 -9.33
C ILE A 12 7.31 6.80 -8.93
N SER A 13 7.90 7.95 -9.27
CA SER A 13 7.33 9.26 -8.97
C SER A 13 5.98 9.45 -9.67
N LYS A 14 5.86 9.07 -10.95
CA LYS A 14 4.62 9.14 -11.72
C LYS A 14 3.54 8.25 -11.13
N PHE A 15 3.88 7.03 -10.73
CA PHE A 15 2.92 6.13 -10.11
C PHE A 15 2.39 6.70 -8.77
N ILE A 16 3.29 7.11 -7.88
CA ILE A 16 2.90 7.57 -6.54
C ILE A 16 2.21 8.93 -6.61
N LEU A 17 2.85 9.93 -7.22
CA LEU A 17 2.39 11.31 -7.17
C LEU A 17 1.20 11.59 -8.09
N ASN A 18 1.06 10.85 -9.20
CA ASN A 18 -0.02 11.08 -10.15
C ASN A 18 -1.10 10.00 -10.04
N GLU A 19 -0.77 8.74 -10.31
CA GLU A 19 -1.80 7.69 -10.41
C GLU A 19 -2.48 7.41 -9.07
N ALA A 20 -1.70 7.10 -8.03
CA ALA A 20 -2.24 6.80 -6.71
C ALA A 20 -2.92 8.02 -6.08
N THR A 21 -2.30 9.21 -6.18
CA THR A 21 -2.91 10.46 -5.69
C THR A 21 -4.23 10.76 -6.38
N ASN A 22 -4.32 10.57 -7.71
CA ASN A 22 -5.56 10.83 -8.43
C ASN A 22 -6.64 9.81 -8.07
N TRP A 23 -6.30 8.53 -7.86
CA TRP A 23 -7.28 7.55 -7.42
C TRP A 23 -7.91 7.92 -6.09
N ILE A 24 -7.10 8.36 -5.12
CA ILE A 24 -7.60 8.79 -3.81
C ILE A 24 -8.40 10.10 -3.94
N SER A 25 -7.90 11.06 -4.72
CA SER A 25 -8.46 12.41 -4.82
C SER A 25 -9.73 12.50 -5.69
N THR A 26 -9.87 11.61 -6.67
CA THR A 26 -11.02 11.61 -7.60
C THR A 26 -12.18 10.75 -7.07
N SER A 27 -11.94 9.98 -6.00
CA SER A 27 -13.00 9.18 -5.39
C SER A 27 -14.07 10.10 -4.82
N LYS A 28 -15.26 10.09 -5.42
CA LYS A 28 -16.44 10.84 -4.95
C LYS A 28 -16.84 10.41 -3.52
N TYR A 29 -16.51 9.18 -3.14
CA TYR A 29 -16.72 8.63 -1.81
C TYR A 29 -15.49 7.80 -1.41
N PRO A 30 -14.47 8.39 -0.76
CA PRO A 30 -13.34 7.64 -0.25
C PRO A 30 -13.86 6.71 0.86
N THR A 31 -13.98 5.43 0.53
CA THR A 31 -14.48 4.41 1.47
C THR A 31 -13.31 3.79 2.22
N LEU A 32 -13.54 3.34 3.45
CA LEU A 32 -12.48 2.84 4.32
C LEU A 32 -11.70 1.68 3.67
N HIS A 33 -12.40 0.77 2.99
CA HIS A 33 -11.74 -0.34 2.29
C HIS A 33 -10.80 0.11 1.16
N GLN A 34 -11.09 1.24 0.48
CA GLN A 34 -10.25 1.75 -0.61
C GLN A 34 -8.89 2.22 -0.11
N VAL A 35 -8.80 2.76 1.11
CA VAL A 35 -7.53 3.25 1.64
C VAL A 35 -6.58 2.08 1.85
N ILE A 36 -7.02 1.03 2.54
CA ILE A 36 -6.21 -0.18 2.75
C ILE A 36 -5.77 -0.78 1.42
N LEU A 37 -6.70 -0.97 0.47
CA LEU A 37 -6.37 -1.51 -0.85
C LEU A 37 -5.34 -0.65 -1.58
N THR A 38 -5.45 0.67 -1.48
CA THR A 38 -4.50 1.58 -2.13
C THR A 38 -3.12 1.49 -1.49
N MET A 39 -3.06 1.40 -0.15
CA MET A 39 -1.80 1.21 0.57
C MET A 39 -1.14 -0.13 0.23
N ASP A 40 -1.92 -1.20 0.11
CA ASP A 40 -1.43 -2.53 -0.28
C ASP A 40 -0.86 -2.50 -1.70
N ILE A 41 -1.58 -1.90 -2.66
CA ILE A 41 -1.13 -1.73 -4.05
C ILE A 41 0.16 -0.89 -4.11
N LEU A 42 0.26 0.16 -3.28
CA LEU A 42 1.45 0.98 -3.19
C LEU A 42 2.65 0.18 -2.66
N ASN A 43 2.44 -0.61 -1.59
CA ASN A 43 3.50 -1.43 -1.02
C ASN A 43 4.00 -2.48 -2.02
N ASP A 44 3.06 -3.20 -2.64
CA ASP A 44 3.34 -4.20 -3.68
C ASP A 44 4.18 -3.64 -4.83
N LYS A 45 3.87 -2.41 -5.26
CA LYS A 45 4.59 -1.75 -6.34
C LYS A 45 5.98 -1.33 -5.89
N LEU A 46 6.11 -0.72 -4.71
CA LEU A 46 7.40 -0.32 -4.15
C LEU A 46 8.33 -1.52 -3.94
N GLU A 47 7.82 -2.64 -3.44
CA GLU A 47 8.59 -3.87 -3.29
C GLU A 47 9.04 -4.46 -4.62
N LYS A 48 8.18 -4.43 -5.65
CA LYS A 48 8.56 -4.86 -7.01
C LYS A 48 9.67 -3.98 -7.59
N GLU A 49 9.60 -2.66 -7.39
CA GLU A 49 10.64 -1.73 -7.84
C GLU A 49 11.92 -1.84 -7.01
N PHE A 50 11.82 -2.20 -5.73
CA PHE A 50 12.97 -2.49 -4.87
C PHE A 50 13.73 -3.75 -5.31
N ASN A 51 12.99 -4.81 -5.64
CA ASN A 51 13.56 -6.07 -6.11
C ASN A 51 14.07 -6.01 -7.56
N ASN A 52 13.77 -4.94 -8.29
CA ASN A 52 14.28 -4.72 -9.62
C ASN A 52 15.77 -4.37 -9.57
N THR A 53 16.62 -5.30 -10.00
CA THR A 53 18.08 -5.21 -9.98
C THR A 53 18.67 -4.08 -10.85
N ALA A 54 17.85 -3.43 -11.68
CA ALA A 54 18.24 -2.29 -12.49
C ALA A 54 18.32 -0.96 -11.71
N CYS A 55 17.87 -0.95 -10.46
CA CYS A 55 17.75 0.28 -9.68
C CYS A 55 19.08 0.68 -9.03
N SER A 56 19.49 1.94 -9.19
CA SER A 56 20.69 2.46 -8.53
C SER A 56 20.56 2.43 -7.00
N ALA A 57 21.68 2.28 -6.28
CA ALA A 57 21.67 2.24 -4.81
C ALA A 57 21.02 3.47 -4.15
N VAL A 58 21.00 4.62 -4.84
CA VAL A 58 20.32 5.84 -4.35
C VAL A 58 18.80 5.67 -4.40
N ILE A 59 18.28 5.09 -5.48
CA ILE A 59 16.84 4.89 -5.67
C ILE A 59 16.36 3.76 -4.76
N CYS A 60 17.11 2.66 -4.61
CA CYS A 60 16.79 1.63 -3.62
C CYS A 60 16.63 2.20 -2.21
N ARG A 61 17.54 3.10 -1.79
CA ARG A 61 17.43 3.79 -0.50
C ARG A 61 16.21 4.71 -0.42
N ALA A 62 15.85 5.39 -1.49
CA ALA A 62 14.66 6.23 -1.54
C ALA A 62 13.38 5.39 -1.44
N ILE A 63 13.29 4.28 -2.18
CA ILE A 63 12.19 3.31 -2.10
C ILE A 63 12.08 2.75 -0.68
N GLN A 64 13.20 2.32 -0.09
CA GLN A 64 13.22 1.79 1.27
C GLN A 64 12.67 2.80 2.29
N ARG A 65 13.02 4.09 2.15
CA ARG A 65 12.42 5.13 2.98
C ARG A 65 10.92 5.30 2.73
N GLY A 66 10.48 5.20 1.47
CA GLY A 66 9.06 5.21 1.12
C GLY A 66 8.28 4.08 1.78
N ILE A 67 8.81 2.86 1.75
CA ILE A 67 8.22 1.69 2.42
C ILE A 67 8.14 1.91 3.93
N ILE A 68 9.21 2.40 4.58
CA ILE A 68 9.19 2.69 6.03
C ILE A 68 8.11 3.71 6.40
N VAL A 69 7.93 4.75 5.58
CA VAL A 69 6.87 5.74 5.80
C VAL A 69 5.50 5.10 5.61
N LEU A 70 5.33 4.27 4.58
CA LEU A 70 4.08 3.56 4.32
C LEU A 70 3.71 2.63 5.48
N ASP A 71 4.67 1.84 5.96
CA ASP A 71 4.54 0.93 7.10
C ASP A 71 4.10 1.66 8.37
N LYS A 72 4.69 2.83 8.66
CA LYS A 72 4.25 3.69 9.77
C LYS A 72 2.79 4.09 9.67
N TYR A 73 2.30 4.43 8.48
CA TYR A 73 0.88 4.79 8.33
C TYR A 73 0.00 3.55 8.32
N TYR A 74 0.51 2.42 7.85
CA TYR A 74 -0.16 1.15 7.91
C TYR A 74 -0.45 0.76 9.35
N SER A 75 0.55 0.84 10.25
CA SER A 75 0.38 0.51 11.67
C SER A 75 -0.69 1.36 12.37
N LEU A 76 -0.93 2.60 11.91
CA LEU A 76 -2.01 3.45 12.43
C LEU A 76 -3.41 2.97 11.98
N THR A 77 -3.51 2.27 10.84
CA THR A 77 -4.76 1.63 10.43
C THR A 77 -5.07 0.41 11.29
N ASP A 78 -4.05 -0.25 11.86
CA ASP A 78 -4.19 -1.39 12.77
C ASP A 78 -4.81 -1.01 14.12
N GLU A 79 -4.59 0.22 14.57
CA GLU A 79 -5.10 0.76 15.83
C GLU A 79 -6.63 0.91 15.84
N SER A 80 -7.26 1.01 14.66
CA SER A 80 -8.72 1.16 14.55
C SER A 80 -9.38 -0.04 13.88
N ILE A 81 -10.27 -0.68 14.63
CA ILE A 81 -11.06 -1.81 14.12
C ILE A 81 -11.96 -1.44 12.92
N MET A 82 -12.31 -0.17 12.75
CA MET A 82 -13.14 0.26 11.62
C MET A 82 -12.58 -0.15 10.26
N TRP A 83 -11.26 -0.11 10.10
CA TRP A 83 -10.58 -0.49 8.85
C TRP A 83 -10.72 -2.01 8.58
N LYS A 84 -10.57 -2.82 9.64
CA LYS A 84 -10.76 -4.28 9.64
C LYS A 84 -12.19 -4.65 9.26
N THR A 85 -13.17 -4.11 9.98
CA THR A 85 -14.59 -4.41 9.76
C THR A 85 -15.06 -3.95 8.39
N ALA A 86 -14.57 -2.80 7.88
CA ALA A 86 -14.92 -2.32 6.55
C ALA A 86 -14.48 -3.28 5.43
N MET A 87 -13.29 -3.87 5.54
CA MET A 87 -12.80 -4.87 4.59
C MET A 87 -13.57 -6.20 4.71
N LEU A 88 -13.89 -6.64 5.93
CA LEU A 88 -14.65 -7.87 6.17
C LEU A 88 -16.08 -7.78 5.62
N LEU A 89 -16.75 -6.64 5.83
CA LEU A 89 -18.10 -6.38 5.32
C LEU A 89 -18.14 -6.19 3.80
N HIS A 90 -17.01 -5.91 3.16
CA HIS A 90 -16.99 -5.70 1.72
C HIS A 90 -17.29 -7.01 0.96
N PRO A 91 -18.36 -7.09 0.15
CA PRO A 91 -18.85 -8.35 -0.43
C PRO A 91 -17.84 -9.04 -1.35
N ARG A 92 -16.90 -8.29 -1.92
CA ARG A 92 -15.83 -8.80 -2.79
C ARG A 92 -14.60 -9.33 -2.04
N TYR A 93 -14.27 -8.76 -0.89
CA TYR A 93 -12.96 -8.98 -0.24
C TYR A 93 -13.06 -10.00 0.88
N ARG A 94 -13.89 -9.77 1.91
CA ARG A 94 -14.18 -10.72 3.01
C ARG A 94 -12.89 -11.39 3.55
N GLU A 95 -13.00 -12.57 4.14
CA GLU A 95 -11.85 -13.33 4.67
C GLU A 95 -10.86 -13.79 3.60
N LYS A 96 -11.37 -14.18 2.41
CA LYS A 96 -10.53 -14.72 1.32
C LYS A 96 -9.45 -13.74 0.87
N TRP A 97 -9.76 -12.44 0.89
CA TRP A 97 -8.80 -11.43 0.48
C TRP A 97 -7.62 -11.34 1.45
N PHE A 98 -7.85 -11.37 2.76
CA PHE A 98 -6.76 -11.31 3.74
C PHE A 98 -5.78 -12.48 3.60
N HIS A 99 -6.29 -13.68 3.35
CA HIS A 99 -5.44 -14.85 3.08
C HIS A 99 -4.63 -14.67 1.79
N ASN A 100 -5.23 -14.12 0.73
CA ASN A 100 -4.54 -13.89 -0.54
C ASN A 100 -3.51 -12.75 -0.47
N ALA A 101 -3.79 -11.73 0.32
CA ALA A 101 -2.89 -10.60 0.58
C ALA A 101 -1.76 -10.97 1.56
N LYS A 102 -1.74 -12.22 2.08
CA LYS A 102 -0.75 -12.73 3.03
C LYS A 102 -0.63 -11.89 4.30
N TRP A 103 -1.74 -11.29 4.72
CA TRP A 103 -1.77 -10.56 5.98
C TRP A 103 -1.55 -11.51 7.15
N GLU A 104 -1.01 -10.96 8.24
CA GLU A 104 -0.72 -11.76 9.42
C GLU A 104 -2.00 -12.40 9.98
N GLY A 105 -1.94 -13.69 10.34
CA GLY A 105 -3.13 -14.43 10.79
C GLY A 105 -3.78 -13.81 12.03
N SER A 106 -2.95 -13.28 12.95
CA SER A 106 -3.38 -12.52 14.13
C SER A 106 -4.30 -11.34 13.77
N TRP A 107 -4.09 -10.76 12.60
CA TRP A 107 -4.82 -9.62 12.07
C TRP A 107 -6.22 -10.01 11.58
N VAL A 108 -6.33 -11.16 10.91
CA VAL A 108 -7.60 -11.74 10.46
C VAL A 108 -8.41 -12.22 11.65
N ASP A 109 -7.76 -12.89 12.60
CA ASP A 109 -8.40 -13.43 13.80
C ASP A 109 -9.01 -12.32 14.67
N THR A 110 -8.31 -11.18 14.80
CA THR A 110 -8.83 -10.01 15.53
C THR A 110 -10.04 -9.42 14.81
N ALA A 111 -9.99 -9.30 13.48
CA ALA A 111 -11.10 -8.77 12.69
C ALA A 111 -12.35 -9.65 12.78
N VAL A 112 -12.20 -10.98 12.78
CA VAL A 112 -13.32 -11.93 12.89
C VAL A 112 -13.88 -11.99 14.32
N ARG A 113 -13.02 -11.90 15.33
CA ARG A 113 -13.44 -11.96 16.74
C ARG A 113 -14.21 -10.73 17.21
N GLU A 114 -13.86 -9.56 16.67
CA GLU A 114 -14.38 -8.27 17.13
C GLU A 114 -15.44 -7.66 16.19
N ALA A 115 -15.74 -8.32 15.07
CA ALA A 115 -16.87 -7.99 14.18
C ALA A 115 -18.19 -8.63 14.65
#